data_AF-A0A9N9QJG6-F1
#
_entry.id   AF-A0A9N9QJG6-F1
#
_cell.length_a   1.000
_cell.length_b   1.000
_cell.length_c   1.000
_cell.angle_alpha   90.00
_cell.angle_beta   90.00
_cell.angle_gamma   90.00
#
_symmetry.space_group_name_H-M   'P 1'
#
loop_
_entity.id
_entity.type
_entity.pdbx_description
1 polymer ?
#
loop_
_entity_poly.entity_id
_entity_poly.type
_entity_poly.pdbx_seq_one_letter_code
_entity_poly.pdbx_strand_id
1 'polypeptide(L)'
;MSPKRQPSSLHKICVSLLSKQLIQALSDEDGQFIEDLMIYMSSATYDTLQVLLNEILGHINLDASTRFSCLQVLLREDVKNLEVGIFPRFYWDKILETIHVKGKGLQYLNMKGVWVRDYPQLLSSLIENLKNLKSLIIPHMPDDSVILSVIKLKNLMKLDISGEACYTSQGIKLLKSESIRILDIGSFGKSALCNDSSNDWQLMAEIIENLPNLHILKTYSFTGQALLYLYNKDSNFKTKLTYLHTTDCNKEVFEAIVQTCPFLENLHLNSPQENVVVNLSALKKLHSLKLTKGDNIELKTYLQTSGHQLQALKLNHSKHSSIDLSELCEYCPYITTLECYQMYLKYTNLNVFFMNLQKVQILYCDITDNVIKSLLINAPFLQSISVGCNLQLTDGDMFRLLAECTLENLEELLLSDARFLTAITVELLAENCPKLKLLGSLISWDITQDEVEALRIIIAISNTDLTLWPI
;
A
#
# COMPACT_ATOMS: atom_id res chain seq x y z
N MET A 1 22.72 -7.83 -21.09
CA MET A 1 21.69 -7.31 -22.02
C MET A 1 20.36 -7.21 -21.29
N SER A 2 19.93 -5.98 -20.98
CA SER A 2 18.60 -5.67 -20.43
C SER A 2 17.44 -6.35 -21.19
N PRO A 3 16.28 -6.55 -20.53
CA PRO A 3 15.15 -7.23 -21.14
C PRO A 3 14.65 -6.44 -22.36
N LYS A 4 14.04 -7.12 -23.34
CA LYS A 4 13.41 -6.45 -24.50
C LYS A 4 11.93 -6.22 -24.24
N ARG A 5 11.38 -5.10 -24.72
CA ARG A 5 9.93 -4.84 -24.57
C ARG A 5 9.16 -5.89 -25.35
N GLN A 6 8.25 -6.57 -24.65
CA GLN A 6 7.29 -7.42 -25.32
C GLN A 6 6.29 -6.53 -26.09
N PRO A 7 5.90 -6.92 -27.31
CA PRO A 7 4.86 -6.20 -28.04
C PRO A 7 3.58 -6.15 -27.20
N SER A 8 2.89 -5.01 -27.21
CA SER A 8 1.62 -4.87 -26.50
C SER A 8 0.64 -5.92 -27.00
N SER A 9 -0.10 -6.55 -26.08
CA SER A 9 -1.14 -7.49 -26.47
C SER A 9 -2.20 -6.80 -27.33
N LEU A 10 -2.78 -7.55 -28.28
CA LEU A 10 -3.88 -7.05 -29.11
C LEU A 10 -5.02 -6.51 -28.24
N HIS A 11 -5.29 -7.16 -27.10
CA HIS A 11 -6.26 -6.70 -26.12
C HIS A 11 -6.00 -5.27 -25.64
N LYS A 12 -4.76 -4.96 -25.21
CA LYS A 12 -4.39 -3.62 -24.72
C LYS A 12 -4.55 -2.56 -25.81
N ILE A 13 -4.15 -2.89 -27.04
CA ILE A 13 -4.28 -2.00 -28.20
C ILE A 13 -5.76 -1.70 -28.48
N CYS A 14 -6.61 -2.75 -28.53
CA CYS A 14 -8.04 -2.60 -28.76
C CYS A 14 -8.72 -1.77 -27.67
N VAL A 15 -8.40 -2.01 -26.39
CA VAL A 15 -8.95 -1.23 -25.27
C VAL A 15 -8.58 0.24 -25.41
N SER A 16 -7.32 0.56 -25.69
CA SER A 16 -6.86 1.94 -25.88
C SER A 16 -7.52 2.63 -27.08
N LEU A 17 -7.76 1.90 -28.17
CA LEU A 17 -8.45 2.44 -29.34
C LEU A 17 -9.94 2.71 -29.03
N LEU A 18 -10.62 1.74 -28.42
CA LEU A 18 -12.03 1.85 -28.06
C LEU A 18 -12.26 2.94 -27.02
N SER A 19 -11.39 3.07 -26.02
CA SER A 19 -11.51 4.12 -25.00
C SER A 19 -11.39 5.50 -25.64
N LYS A 20 -10.43 5.71 -26.55
CA LYS A 20 -10.28 6.97 -27.30
C LYS A 20 -11.51 7.30 -28.16
N GLN A 21 -12.04 6.32 -28.88
CA GLN A 21 -13.25 6.51 -29.69
C GLN A 21 -14.46 6.87 -28.83
N LEU A 22 -14.63 6.20 -27.70
CA LEU A 22 -15.72 6.46 -26.77
C LEU A 22 -15.58 7.84 -26.13
N ILE A 23 -14.37 8.21 -25.69
CA ILE A 23 -14.06 9.55 -25.17
C ILE A 23 -14.42 10.62 -26.19
N GLN A 24 -14.00 10.44 -27.45
CA GLN A 24 -14.28 11.39 -28.52
C GLN A 24 -15.78 11.51 -28.82
N ALA A 25 -16.53 10.41 -28.74
CA ALA A 25 -17.97 10.42 -28.96
C ALA A 25 -18.76 11.04 -27.79
N LEU A 26 -18.21 11.00 -26.57
CA LEU A 26 -18.84 11.50 -25.34
C LEU A 26 -18.27 12.83 -24.83
N SER A 27 -17.33 13.44 -25.56
CA SER A 27 -16.77 14.75 -25.23
C SER A 27 -17.66 15.92 -25.64
N ASP A 28 -18.81 15.64 -26.26
CA ASP A 28 -19.79 16.66 -26.63
C ASP A 28 -20.56 17.17 -25.40
N GLU A 29 -20.68 18.49 -25.25
CA GLU A 29 -21.30 19.14 -24.08
C GLU A 29 -22.81 18.90 -24.02
N ASP A 30 -23.46 18.66 -25.17
CA ASP A 30 -24.91 18.49 -25.26
C ASP A 30 -25.37 17.06 -24.92
N GLY A 31 -24.45 16.12 -24.68
CA GLY A 31 -24.79 14.74 -24.33
C GLY A 31 -25.58 13.99 -25.40
N GLN A 32 -25.58 14.48 -26.64
CA GLN A 32 -26.44 14.03 -27.74
C GLN A 32 -26.35 12.52 -27.99
N PHE A 33 -25.16 11.93 -27.83
CA PHE A 33 -24.88 10.53 -28.16
C PHE A 33 -25.01 9.54 -27.00
N ILE A 34 -25.39 9.99 -25.79
CA ILE A 34 -25.41 9.12 -24.60
C ILE A 34 -26.37 7.94 -24.79
N GLU A 35 -27.60 8.19 -25.23
CA GLU A 35 -28.62 7.15 -25.38
C GLU A 35 -28.24 6.15 -26.48
N ASP A 36 -27.79 6.65 -27.63
CA ASP A 36 -27.34 5.81 -28.75
C ASP A 36 -26.15 4.93 -28.37
N LEU A 37 -25.18 5.48 -27.64
CA LEU A 37 -24.04 4.73 -27.15
C LEU A 37 -24.43 3.72 -26.06
N MET A 38 -25.40 4.03 -25.19
CA MET A 38 -25.93 3.06 -24.25
C MET A 38 -26.57 1.86 -24.98
N ILE A 39 -27.32 2.11 -26.05
CA ILE A 39 -27.90 1.05 -26.89
C ILE A 39 -26.78 0.24 -27.56
N TYR A 40 -25.80 0.91 -28.16
CA TYR A 40 -24.66 0.24 -28.80
C TYR A 40 -23.87 -0.63 -27.82
N MET A 41 -23.61 -0.13 -26.61
CA MET A 41 -22.86 -0.85 -25.57
C MET A 41 -23.68 -1.92 -24.85
N SER A 42 -25.00 -2.01 -25.10
CA SER A 42 -25.86 -3.01 -24.48
C SER A 42 -25.46 -4.45 -24.82
N SER A 43 -24.86 -4.69 -26.00
CA SER A 43 -24.34 -6.00 -26.40
C SER A 43 -22.91 -6.27 -25.94
N ALA A 44 -22.23 -5.29 -25.34
CA ALA A 44 -20.86 -5.47 -24.85
C ALA A 44 -20.82 -6.46 -23.68
N THR A 45 -19.74 -7.23 -23.58
CA THR A 45 -19.52 -8.13 -22.44
C THR A 45 -19.17 -7.34 -21.18
N TYR A 46 -19.47 -7.89 -20.01
CA TYR A 46 -19.13 -7.26 -18.72
C TYR A 46 -17.62 -6.99 -18.59
N ASP A 47 -16.76 -7.90 -19.09
CA ASP A 47 -15.30 -7.73 -19.07
C ASP A 47 -14.87 -6.50 -19.87
N THR A 48 -15.50 -6.28 -21.04
CA THR A 48 -15.21 -5.12 -21.88
C THR A 48 -15.63 -3.82 -21.19
N LEU A 49 -16.83 -3.78 -20.61
CA LEU A 49 -17.32 -2.61 -19.87
C LEU A 49 -16.44 -2.30 -18.65
N GLN A 50 -16.08 -3.32 -17.87
CA GLN A 50 -15.23 -3.17 -16.69
C GLN A 50 -13.85 -2.59 -17.04
N VAL A 51 -13.23 -3.08 -18.10
CA VAL A 51 -11.90 -2.62 -18.53
C VAL A 51 -11.96 -1.19 -19.05
N LEU A 52 -12.97 -0.86 -19.88
CA LEU A 52 -13.15 0.51 -20.39
C LEU A 52 -13.42 1.51 -19.26
N LEU A 53 -14.26 1.14 -18.29
CA LEU A 53 -14.60 1.98 -17.15
C LEU A 53 -13.35 2.31 -16.31
N ASN A 54 -12.51 1.30 -16.03
CA ASN A 54 -11.26 1.48 -15.29
C ASN A 54 -10.26 2.36 -16.05
N GLU A 55 -10.09 2.12 -17.36
CA GLU A 55 -9.19 2.88 -18.22
C GLU A 55 -9.58 4.36 -18.28
N ILE A 56 -10.88 4.65 -18.46
CA ILE A 56 -11.38 6.02 -18.67
C ILE A 56 -11.44 6.80 -17.35
N LEU A 57 -11.97 6.21 -16.27
CA LEU A 57 -12.07 6.91 -14.98
C LEU A 57 -10.71 7.13 -14.33
N GLY A 58 -9.73 6.27 -14.61
CA GLY A 58 -8.34 6.42 -14.19
C GLY A 58 -7.56 7.48 -14.98
N HIS A 59 -8.12 8.04 -16.05
CA HIS A 59 -7.42 9.01 -16.91
C HIS A 59 -7.36 10.40 -16.25
N ILE A 60 -6.19 10.76 -15.71
CA ILE A 60 -5.97 11.99 -14.91
C ILE A 60 -6.32 13.27 -15.68
N ASN A 61 -6.04 13.32 -16.99
CA ASN A 61 -6.20 14.52 -17.81
C ASN A 61 -7.54 14.58 -18.55
N LEU A 62 -8.47 13.66 -18.27
CA LEU A 62 -9.78 13.69 -18.92
C LEU A 62 -10.73 14.59 -18.13
N ASP A 63 -11.48 15.44 -18.83
CA ASP A 63 -12.42 16.35 -18.21
C ASP A 63 -13.53 15.59 -17.45
N ALA A 64 -14.09 16.25 -16.43
CA ALA A 64 -15.07 15.61 -15.56
C ALA A 64 -16.41 15.32 -16.27
N SER A 65 -16.79 16.10 -17.29
CA SER A 65 -18.04 15.89 -18.03
C SER A 65 -17.97 14.60 -18.82
N THR A 66 -16.93 14.44 -19.64
CA THR A 66 -16.71 13.22 -20.43
C THR A 66 -16.57 11.99 -19.54
N ARG A 67 -15.84 12.09 -18.42
CA ARG A 67 -15.75 10.99 -17.44
C ARG A 67 -17.11 10.61 -16.87
N PHE A 68 -17.95 11.59 -16.54
CA PHE A 68 -19.30 11.33 -16.05
C PHE A 68 -20.21 10.71 -17.13
N SER A 69 -20.17 11.22 -18.36
CA SER A 69 -20.89 10.63 -19.50
C SER A 69 -20.47 9.18 -19.74
N CYS A 70 -19.16 8.90 -19.67
CA CYS A 70 -18.64 7.54 -19.77
C CYS A 70 -19.13 6.65 -18.62
N LEU A 71 -19.15 7.15 -17.38
CA LEU A 71 -19.73 6.43 -16.24
C LEU A 71 -21.20 6.07 -16.51
N GLN A 72 -22.00 7.02 -17.03
CA GLN A 72 -23.40 6.77 -17.34
C GLN A 72 -23.58 5.70 -18.43
N VAL A 73 -22.74 5.71 -19.47
CA VAL A 73 -22.83 4.73 -20.57
C VAL A 73 -22.33 3.34 -20.14
N LEU A 74 -21.21 3.29 -19.41
CA LEU A 74 -20.48 2.05 -19.14
C LEU A 74 -20.92 1.32 -17.87
N LEU A 75 -21.48 2.02 -16.88
CA LEU A 75 -21.98 1.38 -15.67
C LEU A 75 -23.28 0.65 -15.97
N ARG A 76 -23.21 -0.68 -16.07
CA ARG A 76 -24.35 -1.59 -16.20
C ARG A 76 -24.46 -2.49 -14.98
N GLU A 77 -25.64 -3.09 -14.78
CA GLU A 77 -25.93 -3.93 -13.62
C GLU A 77 -24.95 -5.11 -13.45
N ASP A 78 -24.31 -5.61 -14.50
CA ASP A 78 -23.35 -6.72 -14.43
C ASP A 78 -21.89 -6.28 -14.23
N VAL A 79 -21.61 -4.97 -14.17
CA VAL A 79 -20.31 -4.43 -13.77
C VAL A 79 -20.10 -4.71 -12.28
N LYS A 80 -18.90 -5.21 -11.94
CA LYS A 80 -18.60 -5.70 -10.58
C LYS A 80 -17.76 -4.74 -9.75
N ASN A 81 -16.93 -3.91 -10.38
CA ASN A 81 -16.01 -3.02 -9.66
C ASN A 81 -16.14 -1.60 -10.20
N LEU A 82 -16.18 -0.64 -9.28
CA LEU A 82 -16.17 0.77 -9.62
C LEU A 82 -15.19 1.54 -8.74
N GLU A 83 -14.23 2.21 -9.39
CA GLU A 83 -13.39 3.26 -8.79
C GLU A 83 -13.79 4.58 -9.39
N VAL A 84 -14.42 5.44 -8.58
CA VAL A 84 -14.98 6.70 -9.10
C VAL A 84 -13.88 7.66 -9.51
N GLY A 85 -12.81 7.76 -8.72
CA GLY A 85 -11.75 8.75 -8.95
C GLY A 85 -12.19 10.16 -8.60
N ILE A 86 -11.40 11.15 -9.02
CA ILE A 86 -11.57 12.55 -8.60
C ILE A 86 -12.61 13.25 -9.47
N PHE A 87 -13.69 13.76 -8.86
CA PHE A 87 -14.69 14.57 -9.55
C PHE A 87 -14.94 15.91 -8.83
N PRO A 88 -15.22 17.01 -9.57
CA PRO A 88 -15.70 18.25 -9.01
C PRO A 88 -17.02 18.07 -8.24
N ARG A 89 -17.26 18.98 -7.28
CA ARG A 89 -18.43 18.96 -6.38
C ARG A 89 -19.78 18.79 -7.09
N PHE A 90 -19.95 19.43 -8.24
CA PHE A 90 -21.19 19.41 -9.01
C PHE A 90 -21.62 18.02 -9.51
N TYR A 91 -20.72 17.03 -9.47
CA TYR A 91 -21.04 15.66 -9.91
C TYR A 91 -21.33 14.69 -8.77
N TRP A 92 -21.10 15.06 -7.50
CA TRP A 92 -21.11 14.08 -6.40
C TRP A 92 -22.48 13.41 -6.19
N ASP A 93 -23.56 14.18 -6.18
CA ASP A 93 -24.94 13.67 -6.11
C ASP A 93 -25.33 12.88 -7.36
N LYS A 94 -25.03 13.40 -8.55
CA LYS A 94 -25.30 12.72 -9.83
C LYS A 94 -24.60 11.37 -9.93
N ILE A 95 -23.39 11.27 -9.39
CA ILE A 95 -22.65 10.01 -9.29
C ILE A 95 -23.39 9.04 -8.37
N LEU A 96 -23.81 9.47 -7.18
CA LEU A 96 -24.59 8.63 -6.27
C LEU A 96 -25.87 8.11 -6.93
N GLU A 97 -26.61 8.97 -7.60
CA GLU A 97 -27.85 8.62 -8.32
C GLU A 97 -27.58 7.61 -9.45
N THR A 98 -26.54 7.85 -10.25
CA THR A 98 -26.15 6.96 -11.35
C THR A 98 -25.80 5.57 -10.83
N ILE A 99 -25.02 5.48 -9.74
CA ILE A 99 -24.66 4.20 -9.12
C ILE A 99 -25.90 3.56 -8.49
N HIS A 100 -26.78 4.34 -7.88
CA HIS A 100 -28.00 3.82 -7.26
C HIS A 100 -28.90 3.13 -8.29
N VAL A 101 -29.03 3.72 -9.48
CA VAL A 101 -29.87 3.17 -10.56
C VAL A 101 -29.20 1.96 -11.22
N LYS A 102 -27.91 2.07 -11.57
CA LYS A 102 -27.24 1.12 -12.48
C LYS A 102 -26.29 0.13 -11.80
N GLY A 103 -25.86 0.40 -10.56
CA GLY A 103 -24.76 -0.31 -9.89
C GLY A 103 -25.13 -1.56 -9.07
N LYS A 104 -26.33 -2.14 -9.23
CA LYS A 104 -26.83 -3.21 -8.33
C LYS A 104 -25.95 -4.47 -8.27
N GLY A 105 -25.20 -4.79 -9.32
CA GLY A 105 -24.27 -5.93 -9.32
C GLY A 105 -22.87 -5.63 -8.80
N LEU A 106 -22.60 -4.40 -8.34
CA LEU A 106 -21.29 -4.05 -7.79
C LEU A 106 -20.93 -4.94 -6.59
N GLN A 107 -19.71 -5.47 -6.65
CA GLN A 107 -19.04 -6.23 -5.59
C GLN A 107 -17.93 -5.40 -4.93
N TYR A 108 -17.45 -4.36 -5.61
CA TYR A 108 -16.44 -3.44 -5.11
C TYR A 108 -16.82 -2.00 -5.48
N LEU A 109 -16.86 -1.12 -4.48
CA LEU A 109 -17.08 0.31 -4.66
C LEU A 109 -16.02 1.11 -3.93
N ASN A 110 -15.33 1.98 -4.66
CA ASN A 110 -14.36 2.93 -4.12
C ASN A 110 -14.75 4.36 -4.50
N MET A 111 -15.09 5.14 -3.47
CA MET A 111 -15.53 6.52 -3.58
C MET A 111 -14.41 7.52 -3.28
N LYS A 112 -13.14 7.08 -3.21
CA LYS A 112 -12.01 8.02 -3.07
C LYS A 112 -12.02 8.99 -4.26
N GLY A 113 -11.90 10.29 -3.93
CA GLY A 113 -11.91 11.38 -4.92
C GLY A 113 -13.25 12.12 -5.06
N VAL A 114 -14.31 11.64 -4.42
CA VAL A 114 -15.57 12.38 -4.26
C VAL A 114 -15.86 12.63 -2.78
N TRP A 115 -16.52 13.73 -2.43
CA TRP A 115 -16.83 14.08 -1.05
C TRP A 115 -18.34 14.01 -0.80
N VAL A 116 -18.87 12.79 -0.75
CA VAL A 116 -20.30 12.53 -0.60
C VAL A 116 -20.80 12.62 0.85
N ARG A 117 -19.95 13.13 1.76
CA ARG A 117 -20.31 13.43 3.15
C ARG A 117 -21.48 14.41 3.27
N ASP A 118 -21.62 15.32 2.31
CA ASP A 118 -22.72 16.30 2.26
C ASP A 118 -24.08 15.64 1.91
N TYR A 119 -24.08 14.36 1.51
CA TYR A 119 -25.25 13.62 1.03
C TYR A 119 -25.46 12.28 1.76
N PRO A 120 -25.50 12.25 3.10
CA PRO A 120 -25.50 11.00 3.88
C PRO A 120 -26.72 10.12 3.60
N GLN A 121 -27.88 10.72 3.33
CA GLN A 121 -29.11 9.98 3.01
C GLN A 121 -29.04 9.30 1.64
N LEU A 122 -28.48 9.99 0.63
CA LEU A 122 -28.27 9.39 -0.70
C LEU A 122 -27.22 8.28 -0.62
N LEU A 123 -26.13 8.50 0.11
CA LEU A 123 -25.10 7.48 0.33
C LEU A 123 -25.67 6.25 1.06
N SER A 124 -26.47 6.46 2.11
CA SER A 124 -27.16 5.40 2.83
C SER A 124 -28.09 4.59 1.93
N SER A 125 -28.96 5.27 1.18
CA SER A 125 -29.88 4.63 0.23
C SER A 125 -29.14 3.85 -0.87
N LEU A 126 -28.04 4.40 -1.39
CA LEU A 126 -27.14 3.72 -2.31
C LEU A 126 -26.59 2.44 -1.70
N ILE A 127 -25.95 2.51 -0.53
CA ILE A 127 -25.33 1.37 0.15
C ILE A 127 -26.37 0.27 0.37
N GLU A 128 -27.58 0.63 0.80
CA GLU A 128 -28.65 -0.34 1.01
C GLU A 128 -29.05 -1.07 -0.28
N ASN A 129 -28.92 -0.47 -1.45
CA ASN A 129 -29.25 -1.09 -2.74
C ASN A 129 -28.16 -2.07 -3.22
N LEU A 130 -26.92 -1.94 -2.75
CA LEU A 130 -25.77 -2.73 -3.20
C LEU A 130 -25.63 -4.08 -2.47
N LYS A 131 -26.60 -4.98 -2.63
CA LYS A 131 -26.66 -6.26 -1.89
C LYS A 131 -25.49 -7.23 -2.17
N ASN A 132 -24.81 -7.07 -3.31
CA ASN A 132 -23.70 -7.91 -3.73
C ASN A 132 -22.33 -7.40 -3.26
N LEU A 133 -22.30 -6.27 -2.54
CA LEU A 133 -21.07 -5.59 -2.18
C LEU A 133 -20.21 -6.41 -1.22
N LYS A 134 -18.95 -6.62 -1.61
CA LYS A 134 -17.91 -7.31 -0.83
C LYS A 134 -16.85 -6.35 -0.29
N SER A 135 -16.67 -5.21 -0.94
CA SER A 135 -15.71 -4.18 -0.52
C SER A 135 -16.29 -2.79 -0.73
N LEU A 136 -16.25 -1.98 0.32
CA LEU A 136 -16.70 -0.59 0.33
C LEU A 136 -15.59 0.31 0.87
N ILE A 137 -15.24 1.35 0.10
CA ILE A 137 -14.21 2.33 0.47
C ILE A 137 -14.81 3.73 0.39
N ILE A 138 -15.05 4.33 1.55
CA ILE A 138 -15.71 5.63 1.75
C ILE A 138 -15.04 6.42 2.88
N PRO A 139 -13.73 6.72 2.81
CA PRO A 139 -13.03 7.40 3.90
C PRO A 139 -13.59 8.83 4.11
N HIS A 140 -13.55 9.33 5.34
CA HIS A 140 -14.03 10.65 5.79
C HIS A 140 -15.53 10.94 5.64
N MET A 141 -16.32 10.00 5.09
CA MET A 141 -17.72 10.21 4.73
C MET A 141 -18.77 9.72 5.74
N PRO A 142 -18.58 8.61 6.48
CA PRO A 142 -19.69 7.97 7.19
C PRO A 142 -20.16 8.78 8.39
N ASP A 143 -21.48 8.82 8.55
CA ASP A 143 -22.19 9.17 9.78
C ASP A 143 -22.96 7.96 10.31
N ASP A 144 -23.74 8.14 11.38
CA ASP A 144 -24.52 7.06 11.99
C ASP A 144 -25.51 6.41 11.02
N SER A 145 -26.10 7.19 10.10
CA SER A 145 -27.04 6.67 9.09
C SER A 145 -26.36 5.76 8.07
N VAL A 146 -25.12 6.12 7.69
CA VAL A 146 -24.28 5.30 6.82
C VAL A 146 -23.87 4.01 7.53
N ILE A 147 -23.51 4.06 8.82
CA ILE A 147 -23.20 2.85 9.60
C ILE A 147 -24.42 1.90 9.65
N LEU A 148 -25.62 2.44 9.90
CA LEU A 148 -26.87 1.66 9.88
C LEU A 148 -27.18 1.02 8.53
N SER A 149 -26.74 1.64 7.43
CA SER A 149 -26.87 1.09 6.09
C SER A 149 -25.86 -0.02 5.83
N VAL A 150 -24.61 0.17 6.27
CA VAL A 150 -23.52 -0.78 6.12
C VAL A 150 -23.80 -2.11 6.82
N ILE A 151 -24.38 -2.10 8.04
CA ILE A 151 -24.69 -3.34 8.78
C ILE A 151 -25.73 -4.23 8.09
N LYS A 152 -26.49 -3.68 7.13
CA LYS A 152 -27.45 -4.46 6.32
C LYS A 152 -26.76 -5.28 5.23
N LEU A 153 -25.47 -5.06 4.96
CA LEU A 153 -24.68 -5.76 3.93
C LEU A 153 -24.09 -7.06 4.47
N LYS A 154 -24.75 -8.18 4.16
CA LYS A 154 -24.37 -9.52 4.65
C LYS A 154 -23.10 -10.11 4.04
N ASN A 155 -22.66 -9.59 2.89
CA ASN A 155 -21.52 -10.11 2.14
C ASN A 155 -20.28 -9.21 2.22
N LEU A 156 -20.35 -8.11 2.98
CA LEU A 156 -19.28 -7.12 3.04
C LEU A 156 -18.09 -7.68 3.81
N MET A 157 -16.96 -7.87 3.12
CA MET A 157 -15.73 -8.41 3.70
C MET A 157 -14.70 -7.32 4.02
N LYS A 158 -14.67 -6.23 3.25
CA LYS A 158 -13.77 -5.10 3.44
C LYS A 158 -14.56 -3.80 3.57
N LEU A 159 -14.28 -3.07 4.64
CA LEU A 159 -14.85 -1.75 4.91
C LEU A 159 -13.72 -0.77 5.21
N ASP A 160 -13.63 0.30 4.43
CA ASP A 160 -12.75 1.45 4.70
C ASP A 160 -13.60 2.68 4.98
N ILE A 161 -13.62 3.06 6.25
CA ILE A 161 -14.30 4.21 6.84
C ILE A 161 -13.31 5.11 7.60
N SER A 162 -12.03 5.02 7.21
CA SER A 162 -10.93 5.76 7.84
C SER A 162 -11.04 7.27 7.63
N GLY A 163 -10.27 8.04 8.40
CA GLY A 163 -10.21 9.49 8.34
C GLY A 163 -11.12 10.19 9.36
N GLU A 164 -11.48 11.43 9.05
CA GLU A 164 -12.32 12.32 9.87
C GLU A 164 -13.80 12.09 9.57
N ALA A 165 -14.30 10.92 9.97
CA ALA A 165 -15.70 10.54 9.86
C ALA A 165 -16.59 11.24 10.91
N CYS A 166 -17.91 11.21 10.69
CA CYS A 166 -18.92 11.92 11.50
C CYS A 166 -19.81 11.01 12.34
N TYR A 167 -19.54 9.72 12.37
CA TYR A 167 -20.28 8.84 13.27
C TYR A 167 -20.01 9.23 14.73
N THR A 168 -21.03 9.04 15.56
CA THR A 168 -20.94 9.18 17.01
C THR A 168 -20.41 7.89 17.62
N SER A 169 -19.98 7.96 18.88
CA SER A 169 -19.64 6.78 19.67
C SER A 169 -20.79 5.76 19.70
N GLN A 170 -22.04 6.22 19.78
CA GLN A 170 -23.20 5.34 19.80
C GLN A 170 -23.49 4.71 18.43
N GLY A 171 -23.32 5.47 17.34
CA GLY A 171 -23.57 4.97 16.00
C GLY A 171 -22.57 3.90 15.58
N ILE A 172 -21.26 4.12 15.81
CA ILE A 172 -20.25 3.14 15.42
C ILE A 172 -20.28 1.87 16.26
N LYS A 173 -20.77 1.91 17.50
CA LYS A 173 -21.06 0.70 18.32
C LYS A 173 -22.07 -0.25 17.67
N LEU A 174 -22.92 0.26 16.78
CA LEU A 174 -23.89 -0.56 16.06
C LEU A 174 -23.24 -1.40 14.95
N LEU A 175 -21.98 -1.11 14.58
CA LEU A 175 -21.26 -1.86 13.57
C LEU A 175 -21.03 -3.31 14.02
N LYS A 176 -21.93 -4.19 13.57
CA LYS A 176 -21.90 -5.64 13.82
C LYS A 176 -21.93 -6.37 12.50
N SER A 177 -21.04 -7.34 12.32
CA SER A 177 -20.97 -8.13 11.10
C SER A 177 -20.21 -9.43 11.28
N GLU A 178 -20.79 -10.51 10.76
CA GLU A 178 -20.13 -11.82 10.64
C GLU A 178 -19.24 -11.91 9.40
N SER A 179 -19.37 -11.01 8.42
CA SER A 179 -18.67 -11.11 7.13
C SER A 179 -17.41 -10.26 7.04
N ILE A 180 -17.33 -9.15 7.79
CA ILE A 180 -16.20 -8.22 7.73
C ILE A 180 -14.93 -8.90 8.25
N ARG A 181 -13.89 -8.87 7.40
CA ARG A 181 -12.54 -9.40 7.68
C ARG A 181 -11.48 -8.31 7.70
N ILE A 182 -11.72 -7.21 7.00
CA ILE A 182 -10.81 -6.07 6.92
C ILE A 182 -11.60 -4.82 7.26
N LEU A 183 -11.20 -4.14 8.34
CA LEU A 183 -11.72 -2.84 8.73
C LEU A 183 -10.59 -1.82 8.71
N ASP A 184 -10.80 -0.71 8.00
CA ASP A 184 -9.96 0.47 8.05
C ASP A 184 -10.76 1.60 8.71
N ILE A 185 -10.30 2.08 9.87
CA ILE A 185 -11.07 2.99 10.74
C ILE A 185 -10.13 3.91 11.52
N GLY A 186 -10.63 5.10 11.85
CA GLY A 186 -9.89 6.10 12.60
C GLY A 186 -8.90 6.87 11.74
N SER A 187 -8.03 7.63 12.39
CA SER A 187 -7.01 8.45 11.73
C SER A 187 -5.63 8.10 12.24
N PHE A 188 -4.63 8.10 11.35
CA PHE A 188 -3.27 7.72 11.71
C PHE A 188 -2.74 8.60 12.86
N GLY A 189 -2.29 7.97 13.94
CA GLY A 189 -1.72 8.64 15.11
C GLY A 189 -2.72 9.34 16.03
N LYS A 190 -4.02 9.34 15.71
CA LYS A 190 -5.07 9.83 16.62
C LYS A 190 -5.65 8.67 17.41
N SER A 191 -5.72 8.80 18.74
CA SER A 191 -6.46 7.86 19.59
C SER A 191 -7.96 8.03 19.45
N ALA A 192 -8.40 9.26 19.15
CA ALA A 192 -9.81 9.55 19.01
C ALA A 192 -10.44 8.91 17.77
N LEU A 193 -11.52 8.16 17.96
CA LEU A 193 -12.35 7.63 16.87
C LEU A 193 -13.52 8.56 16.56
N CYS A 194 -14.11 9.16 17.59
CA CYS A 194 -15.25 10.05 17.50
C CYS A 194 -14.97 11.31 18.34
N ASN A 195 -15.64 12.43 18.03
CA ASN A 195 -15.44 13.68 18.76
C ASN A 195 -16.13 13.69 20.14
N ASP A 196 -17.08 12.77 20.37
CA ASP A 196 -17.94 12.69 21.57
C ASP A 196 -17.46 11.66 22.60
N SER A 197 -16.32 11.01 22.38
CA SER A 197 -15.79 9.93 23.21
C SER A 197 -14.49 10.33 23.89
N SER A 198 -14.33 9.93 25.14
CA SER A 198 -13.10 10.10 25.92
C SER A 198 -12.27 8.82 26.04
N ASN A 199 -12.83 7.65 25.68
CA ASN A 199 -12.24 6.32 25.90
C ASN A 199 -12.33 5.45 24.64
N ASP A 200 -11.74 5.89 23.54
CA ASP A 200 -11.91 5.27 22.22
C ASP A 200 -11.32 3.86 22.08
N TRP A 201 -10.39 3.44 22.94
CA TRP A 201 -9.95 2.04 22.96
C TRP A 201 -11.01 1.09 23.51
N GLN A 202 -11.91 1.55 24.41
CA GLN A 202 -13.07 0.75 24.83
C GLN A 202 -14.08 0.63 23.69
N LEU A 203 -14.29 1.72 22.96
CA LEU A 203 -15.12 1.71 21.77
C LEU A 203 -14.57 0.74 20.71
N MET A 204 -13.26 0.76 20.47
CA MET A 204 -12.61 -0.20 19.57
C MET A 204 -12.73 -1.63 20.08
N ALA A 205 -12.64 -1.86 21.40
CA ALA A 205 -12.84 -3.18 21.99
C ALA A 205 -14.23 -3.73 21.69
N GLU A 206 -15.28 -2.91 21.84
CA GLU A 206 -16.65 -3.28 21.48
C GLU A 206 -16.79 -3.58 19.99
N ILE A 207 -16.14 -2.80 19.11
CA ILE A 207 -16.12 -3.06 17.67
C ILE A 207 -15.44 -4.40 17.35
N ILE A 208 -14.33 -4.73 18.01
CA ILE A 208 -13.64 -6.01 17.82
C ILE A 208 -14.53 -7.18 18.27
N GLU A 209 -15.24 -7.07 19.41
CA GLU A 209 -16.22 -8.07 19.84
C GLU A 209 -17.36 -8.24 18.83
N ASN A 210 -17.82 -7.15 18.23
CA ASN A 210 -18.90 -7.13 17.25
C ASN A 210 -18.52 -7.66 15.86
N LEU A 211 -17.22 -7.88 15.61
CA LEU A 211 -16.67 -8.34 14.33
C LEU A 211 -15.85 -9.63 14.53
N PRO A 212 -16.49 -10.78 14.83
CA PRO A 212 -15.81 -12.01 15.24
C PRO A 212 -14.91 -12.64 14.15
N ASN A 213 -15.08 -12.22 12.89
CA ASN A 213 -14.26 -12.66 11.75
C ASN A 213 -13.24 -11.61 11.29
N LEU A 214 -12.96 -10.58 12.10
CA LEU A 214 -11.98 -9.55 11.78
C LEU A 214 -10.55 -10.11 11.80
N HIS A 215 -9.84 -9.97 10.68
CA HIS A 215 -8.45 -10.40 10.51
C HIS A 215 -7.48 -9.22 10.47
N ILE A 216 -7.92 -8.07 9.95
CA ILE A 216 -7.06 -6.91 9.74
C ILE A 216 -7.81 -5.66 10.21
N LEU A 217 -7.22 -4.94 11.16
CA LEU A 217 -7.63 -3.61 11.59
C LEU A 217 -6.56 -2.61 11.16
N LYS A 218 -6.89 -1.71 10.23
CA LYS A 218 -5.98 -0.71 9.67
C LYS A 218 -6.22 0.67 10.27
N THR A 219 -5.20 1.53 10.12
CA THR A 219 -5.15 2.95 10.51
C THR A 219 -5.19 3.21 12.01
N TYR A 220 -6.11 2.61 12.76
CA TYR A 220 -6.19 2.79 14.22
C TYR A 220 -4.92 2.29 14.91
N SER A 221 -4.27 3.17 15.69
CA SER A 221 -2.94 2.91 16.25
C SER A 221 -2.95 2.44 17.71
N PHE A 222 -4.11 2.16 18.32
CA PHE A 222 -4.22 1.83 19.75
C PHE A 222 -4.92 0.49 19.99
N THR A 223 -4.81 -0.45 19.04
CA THR A 223 -5.46 -1.77 19.12
C THR A 223 -5.02 -2.57 20.34
N GLY A 224 -3.76 -2.42 20.78
CA GLY A 224 -3.26 -3.13 21.97
C GLY A 224 -4.06 -2.79 23.24
N GLN A 225 -4.40 -1.52 23.45
CA GLN A 225 -5.19 -1.09 24.61
C GLN A 225 -6.61 -1.64 24.58
N ALA A 226 -7.20 -1.73 23.38
CA ALA A 226 -8.51 -2.35 23.20
C ALA A 226 -8.47 -3.85 23.57
N LEU A 227 -7.41 -4.56 23.17
CA LEU A 227 -7.24 -5.97 23.51
C LEU A 227 -6.96 -6.20 25.00
N LEU A 228 -6.21 -5.32 25.65
CA LEU A 228 -6.03 -5.36 27.11
C LEU A 228 -7.37 -5.23 27.84
N TYR A 229 -8.21 -4.30 27.40
CA TYR A 229 -9.56 -4.14 27.94
C TYR A 229 -10.39 -5.43 27.77
N LEU A 230 -10.38 -6.05 26.59
CA LEU A 230 -11.10 -7.30 26.34
C LEU A 230 -10.57 -8.46 27.16
N TYR A 231 -9.24 -8.59 27.27
CA TYR A 231 -8.60 -9.63 28.07
C TYR A 231 -8.95 -9.51 29.56
N ASN A 232 -8.99 -8.29 30.10
CA ASN A 232 -9.38 -8.04 31.48
C ASN A 232 -10.87 -8.31 31.73
N LYS A 233 -11.71 -8.15 30.70
CA LYS A 233 -13.15 -8.46 30.74
C LYS A 233 -13.41 -9.97 30.63
N ASP A 234 -12.70 -10.66 29.76
CA ASP A 234 -12.74 -12.12 29.56
C ASP A 234 -11.35 -12.64 29.15
N SER A 235 -10.69 -13.38 30.05
CA SER A 235 -9.36 -13.94 29.80
C SER A 235 -9.34 -15.04 28.74
N ASN A 236 -10.50 -15.62 28.41
CA ASN A 236 -10.64 -16.60 27.34
C ASN A 236 -10.89 -15.97 25.97
N PHE A 237 -11.08 -14.65 25.90
CA PHE A 237 -11.33 -13.96 24.65
C PHE A 237 -10.18 -14.19 23.64
N LYS A 238 -10.53 -14.55 22.41
CA LYS A 238 -9.60 -14.74 21.28
C LYS A 238 -10.13 -14.05 20.03
N THR A 239 -9.21 -13.45 19.27
CA THR A 239 -9.49 -12.78 18.00
C THR A 239 -8.89 -13.56 16.83
N LYS A 240 -9.31 -13.24 15.60
CA LYS A 240 -8.72 -13.75 14.35
C LYS A 240 -7.72 -12.77 13.72
N LEU A 241 -7.30 -11.74 14.45
CA LEU A 241 -6.37 -10.73 13.95
C LEU A 241 -5.04 -11.37 13.55
N THR A 242 -4.65 -11.09 12.30
CA THR A 242 -3.36 -11.46 11.70
C THR A 242 -2.47 -10.23 11.52
N TYR A 243 -3.05 -9.03 11.61
CA TYR A 243 -2.37 -7.74 11.60
C TYR A 243 -2.80 -6.89 12.78
N LEU A 244 -1.83 -6.25 13.45
CA LEU A 244 -2.08 -5.34 14.56
C LEU A 244 -1.17 -4.12 14.51
N HIS A 245 -1.72 -2.95 14.81
CA HIS A 245 -0.97 -1.71 15.03
C HIS A 245 -1.24 -1.19 16.44
N THR A 246 -0.18 -0.98 17.23
CA THR A 246 -0.29 -0.38 18.55
C THR A 246 0.81 0.64 18.83
N THR A 247 0.44 1.70 19.52
CA THR A 247 1.29 2.78 19.99
C THR A 247 1.44 2.68 21.51
N ASP A 248 2.60 3.03 22.04
CA ASP A 248 2.91 3.05 23.48
C ASP A 248 2.59 1.71 24.17
N CYS A 249 2.93 0.60 23.51
CA CYS A 249 2.74 -0.74 24.03
C CYS A 249 3.60 -0.95 25.28
N ASN A 250 2.97 -1.28 26.40
CA ASN A 250 3.65 -1.70 27.63
C ASN A 250 3.59 -3.23 27.80
N LYS A 251 4.15 -3.75 28.88
CA LYS A 251 4.19 -5.20 29.15
C LYS A 251 2.80 -5.83 29.29
N GLU A 252 1.88 -5.16 29.98
CA GLU A 252 0.50 -5.65 30.19
C GLU A 252 -0.28 -5.73 28.87
N VAL A 253 -0.18 -4.67 28.06
CA VAL A 253 -0.76 -4.62 26.71
C VAL A 253 -0.18 -5.73 25.84
N PHE A 254 1.14 -5.93 25.89
CA PHE A 254 1.78 -6.99 25.12
C PHE A 254 1.33 -8.38 25.55
N GLU A 255 1.22 -8.64 26.85
CA GLU A 255 0.70 -9.90 27.38
C GLU A 255 -0.73 -10.16 26.89
N ALA A 256 -1.59 -9.14 26.94
CA ALA A 256 -2.95 -9.24 26.37
C ALA A 256 -2.93 -9.51 24.86
N ILE A 257 -2.03 -8.90 24.08
CA ILE A 257 -1.88 -9.20 22.65
C ILE A 257 -1.52 -10.68 22.43
N VAL A 258 -0.53 -11.19 23.16
CA VAL A 258 -0.11 -12.60 23.07
C VAL A 258 -1.27 -13.54 23.40
N GLN A 259 -2.03 -13.23 24.45
CA GLN A 259 -3.16 -14.08 24.86
C GLN A 259 -4.32 -14.00 23.88
N THR A 260 -4.66 -12.83 23.36
CA THR A 260 -5.87 -12.63 22.56
C THR A 260 -5.67 -12.90 21.07
N CYS A 261 -4.44 -12.82 20.54
CA CYS A 261 -4.17 -12.90 19.10
C CYS A 261 -3.28 -14.11 18.71
N PRO A 262 -3.79 -15.35 18.76
CA PRO A 262 -3.01 -16.56 18.49
C PRO A 262 -2.57 -16.73 17.02
N PHE A 263 -3.11 -15.93 16.11
CA PHE A 263 -2.82 -15.94 14.68
C PHE A 263 -2.06 -14.70 14.19
N LEU A 264 -1.45 -13.93 15.09
CA LEU A 264 -0.80 -12.69 14.73
C LEU A 264 0.46 -12.93 13.87
N GLU A 265 0.43 -12.43 12.64
CA GLU A 265 1.50 -12.60 11.64
C GLU A 265 2.26 -11.31 11.35
N ASN A 266 1.59 -10.17 11.50
CA ASN A 266 2.10 -8.84 11.16
C ASN A 266 1.88 -7.91 12.34
N LEU A 267 2.95 -7.35 12.89
CA LEU A 267 2.89 -6.44 14.03
C LEU A 267 3.55 -5.11 13.70
N HIS A 268 2.82 -4.02 13.94
CA HIS A 268 3.35 -2.67 13.93
C HIS A 268 3.35 -2.10 15.35
N LEU A 269 4.55 -1.90 15.91
CA LEU A 269 4.76 -1.22 17.18
C LEU A 269 5.28 0.20 16.94
N ASN A 270 4.63 1.19 17.54
CA ASN A 270 5.09 2.57 17.55
C ASN A 270 5.40 3.00 18.99
N SER A 271 6.64 3.40 19.26
CA SER A 271 7.14 3.75 20.60
C SER A 271 6.85 2.66 21.68
N PRO A 272 7.23 1.39 21.48
CA PRO A 272 7.07 0.39 22.54
C PRO A 272 7.89 0.79 23.78
N GLN A 273 7.38 0.44 24.96
CA GLN A 273 8.08 0.60 26.23
C GLN A 273 9.16 -0.46 26.41
N GLU A 274 10.02 -0.28 27.42
CA GLU A 274 11.08 -1.20 27.77
C GLU A 274 10.56 -2.62 28.02
N ASN A 275 11.37 -3.60 27.63
CA ASN A 275 11.15 -5.03 27.69
C ASN A 275 9.99 -5.56 26.81
N VAL A 276 9.36 -4.75 25.95
CA VAL A 276 8.33 -5.26 25.05
C VAL A 276 8.95 -5.97 23.84
N VAL A 277 9.99 -5.40 23.25
CA VAL A 277 10.57 -5.90 22.00
C VAL A 277 11.29 -7.22 22.23
N VAL A 278 12.02 -7.35 23.34
CA VAL A 278 12.70 -8.62 23.69
C VAL A 278 11.73 -9.80 23.87
N ASN A 279 10.48 -9.52 24.28
CA ASN A 279 9.46 -10.54 24.53
C ASN A 279 8.63 -10.91 23.28
N LEU A 280 8.94 -10.34 22.11
CA LEU A 280 8.26 -10.67 20.85
C LEU A 280 8.37 -12.15 20.45
N SER A 281 9.33 -12.89 21.01
CA SER A 281 9.48 -14.35 20.85
C SER A 281 8.26 -15.15 21.35
N ALA A 282 7.38 -14.54 22.14
CA ALA A 282 6.10 -15.11 22.53
C ALA A 282 5.13 -15.25 21.33
N LEU A 283 5.28 -14.43 20.28
CA LEU A 283 4.45 -14.45 19.08
C LEU A 283 5.00 -15.44 18.04
N LYS A 284 4.51 -16.68 18.11
CA LYS A 284 5.04 -17.82 17.33
C LYS A 284 4.79 -17.79 15.82
N LYS A 285 3.91 -16.91 15.35
CA LYS A 285 3.55 -16.78 13.93
C LYS A 285 3.98 -15.43 13.34
N LEU A 286 4.76 -14.64 14.07
CA LEU A 286 5.14 -13.31 13.61
C LEU A 286 6.17 -13.40 12.48
N HIS A 287 5.76 -13.05 11.26
CA HIS A 287 6.59 -13.07 10.05
C HIS A 287 6.96 -11.65 9.58
N SER A 288 6.20 -10.63 9.97
CA SER A 288 6.47 -9.23 9.61
C SER A 288 6.44 -8.33 10.82
N LEU A 289 7.54 -7.62 11.05
CA LEU A 289 7.67 -6.65 12.13
C LEU A 289 7.92 -5.24 11.56
N LYS A 290 7.04 -4.30 11.90
CA LYS A 290 7.31 -2.86 11.75
C LYS A 290 7.54 -2.26 13.13
N LEU A 291 8.71 -1.69 13.35
CA LEU A 291 9.13 -1.11 14.62
C LEU A 291 9.46 0.36 14.41
N THR A 292 8.68 1.24 15.04
CA THR A 292 8.91 2.68 15.04
C THR A 292 9.37 3.13 16.43
N LYS A 293 10.50 3.85 16.54
CA LYS A 293 11.05 4.35 17.82
C LYS A 293 11.31 3.25 18.88
N GLY A 294 11.66 2.05 18.43
CA GLY A 294 12.03 0.93 19.29
C GLY A 294 13.48 1.01 19.79
N ASP A 295 13.80 0.18 20.77
CA ASP A 295 15.15 0.00 21.29
C ASP A 295 15.93 -1.05 20.46
N ASN A 296 17.10 -0.67 19.96
CA ASN A 296 17.93 -1.52 19.10
C ASN A 296 18.58 -2.70 19.85
N ILE A 297 18.86 -2.56 21.14
CA ILE A 297 19.45 -3.62 21.97
C ILE A 297 18.41 -4.72 22.22
N GLU A 298 17.17 -4.33 22.54
CA GLU A 298 16.07 -5.29 22.64
C GLU A 298 15.77 -5.95 21.30
N LEU A 299 15.75 -5.17 20.21
CA LEU A 299 15.58 -5.72 18.87
C LEU A 299 16.65 -6.78 18.58
N LYS A 300 17.92 -6.48 18.80
CA LYS A 300 19.02 -7.44 18.60
C LYS A 300 18.80 -8.73 19.39
N THR A 301 18.41 -8.61 20.66
CA THR A 301 18.15 -9.77 21.54
C THR A 301 16.98 -10.62 21.01
N TYR A 302 15.91 -9.97 20.56
CA TYR A 302 14.77 -10.67 19.93
C TYR A 302 15.18 -11.38 18.63
N LEU A 303 15.91 -10.69 17.74
CA LEU A 303 16.33 -11.27 16.46
C LEU A 303 17.26 -12.47 16.65
N GLN A 304 18.15 -12.44 17.63
CA GLN A 304 18.98 -13.61 17.99
C GLN A 304 18.15 -14.83 18.40
N THR A 305 16.99 -14.61 19.03
CA THR A 305 16.13 -15.69 19.55
C THR A 305 15.12 -16.17 18.51
N SER A 306 14.58 -15.26 17.71
CA SER A 306 13.41 -15.52 16.87
C SER A 306 13.44 -14.74 15.54
N GLY A 307 14.60 -14.27 15.08
CA GLY A 307 14.72 -13.60 13.79
C GLY A 307 14.48 -14.53 12.60
N HIS A 308 14.70 -15.84 12.76
CA HIS A 308 14.49 -16.85 11.72
C HIS A 308 13.04 -17.03 11.26
N GLN A 309 12.04 -16.53 11.98
CA GLN A 309 10.65 -16.53 11.50
C GLN A 309 10.32 -15.28 10.66
N LEU A 310 11.15 -14.24 10.68
CA LEU A 310 10.86 -13.00 9.98
C LEU A 310 11.17 -13.09 8.48
N GLN A 311 10.19 -12.63 7.70
CA GLN A 311 10.29 -12.42 6.26
C GLN A 311 10.32 -10.94 5.91
N ALA A 312 9.79 -10.07 6.77
CA ALA A 312 9.81 -8.62 6.57
C ALA A 312 10.18 -7.88 7.86
N LEU A 313 11.15 -6.99 7.76
CA LEU A 313 11.58 -6.11 8.85
C LEU A 313 11.56 -4.66 8.39
N LYS A 314 10.78 -3.82 9.07
CA LYS A 314 10.63 -2.40 8.77
C LYS A 314 10.98 -1.59 10.01
N LEU A 315 12.08 -0.86 9.95
CA LEU A 315 12.63 -0.10 11.07
C LEU A 315 12.53 1.39 10.77
N ASN A 316 11.93 2.14 11.68
CA ASN A 316 11.70 3.57 11.51
C ASN A 316 12.08 4.32 12.79
N HIS A 317 13.08 5.20 12.71
CA HIS A 317 13.69 5.89 13.85
C HIS A 317 14.21 4.91 14.91
N SER A 318 15.53 4.75 15.02
CA SER A 318 16.10 4.06 16.18
C SER A 318 16.36 5.03 17.32
N LYS A 319 15.96 4.63 18.54
CA LYS A 319 16.55 5.20 19.74
C LYS A 319 17.91 4.52 19.94
N HIS A 320 18.98 5.32 19.94
CA HIS A 320 20.34 4.92 20.31
C HIS A 320 20.99 3.83 19.42
N SER A 321 22.28 3.99 19.13
CA SER A 321 23.15 3.03 18.41
C SER A 321 22.84 2.78 16.92
N SER A 322 23.87 2.36 16.20
CA SER A 322 23.80 1.92 14.80
C SER A 322 23.37 0.45 14.70
N ILE A 323 22.63 0.10 13.66
CA ILE A 323 22.33 -1.30 13.32
C ILE A 323 23.34 -1.78 12.29
N ASP A 324 23.91 -2.97 12.53
CA ASP A 324 24.77 -3.64 11.58
C ASP A 324 23.98 -4.63 10.73
N LEU A 325 23.90 -4.36 9.44
CA LEU A 325 23.17 -5.21 8.49
C LEU A 325 23.83 -6.59 8.34
N SER A 326 25.14 -6.73 8.56
CA SER A 326 25.76 -8.06 8.53
C SER A 326 25.30 -8.94 9.69
N GLU A 327 25.04 -8.37 10.87
CA GLU A 327 24.45 -9.14 11.98
C GLU A 327 22.99 -9.53 11.69
N LEU A 328 22.21 -8.64 11.07
CA LEU A 328 20.83 -8.95 10.68
C LEU A 328 20.76 -10.15 9.74
N CYS A 329 21.73 -10.30 8.85
CA CYS A 329 21.83 -11.45 7.96
C CYS A 329 21.90 -12.78 8.72
N GLU A 330 22.68 -12.82 9.80
CA GLU A 330 22.85 -14.03 10.62
C GLU A 330 21.60 -14.32 11.45
N TYR A 331 20.95 -13.28 11.99
CA TYR A 331 19.77 -13.44 12.84
C TYR A 331 18.48 -13.71 12.05
N CYS A 332 18.38 -13.16 10.84
CA CYS A 332 17.17 -13.21 10.00
C CYS A 332 17.45 -13.85 8.62
N PRO A 333 17.82 -15.13 8.56
CA PRO A 333 18.25 -15.77 7.30
C PRO A 333 17.16 -15.83 6.21
N TYR A 334 15.88 -15.75 6.59
CA TYR A 334 14.74 -15.83 5.66
C TYR A 334 14.11 -14.45 5.34
N ILE A 335 14.78 -13.36 5.69
CA ILE A 335 14.28 -12.02 5.38
C ILE A 335 14.24 -11.80 3.87
N THR A 336 13.09 -11.34 3.39
CA THR A 336 12.83 -11.02 1.98
C THR A 336 12.70 -9.52 1.74
N THR A 337 12.22 -8.78 2.75
CA THR A 337 12.00 -7.33 2.69
C THR A 337 12.63 -6.64 3.89
N LEU A 338 13.50 -5.67 3.62
CA LEU A 338 14.11 -4.81 4.62
C LEU A 338 13.83 -3.33 4.30
N GLU A 339 13.16 -2.64 5.22
CA GLU A 339 12.94 -1.20 5.11
C GLU A 339 13.56 -0.51 6.32
N CYS A 340 14.40 0.50 6.09
CA CYS A 340 15.05 1.30 7.10
C CYS A 340 14.79 2.78 6.82
N TYR A 341 14.29 3.50 7.82
CA TYR A 341 13.98 4.93 7.72
C TYR A 341 14.55 5.68 8.91
N GLN A 342 15.36 6.72 8.66
CA GLN A 342 15.97 7.55 9.70
C GLN A 342 16.74 6.74 10.76
N MET A 343 17.69 5.94 10.26
CA MET A 343 18.54 5.03 11.05
C MET A 343 20.02 5.33 10.81
N TYR A 344 20.90 4.87 11.70
CA TYR A 344 22.34 4.75 11.45
C TYR A 344 22.65 3.30 11.07
N LEU A 345 23.12 3.04 9.85
CA LEU A 345 23.36 1.67 9.37
C LEU A 345 24.83 1.43 9.08
N LYS A 346 25.30 0.22 9.38
CA LYS A 346 26.64 -0.27 9.08
C LYS A 346 26.56 -1.63 8.40
N TYR A 347 27.68 -2.05 7.82
CA TYR A 347 27.87 -3.38 7.26
C TYR A 347 29.32 -3.79 7.55
N THR A 348 29.56 -4.54 8.62
CA THR A 348 30.94 -4.77 9.09
C THR A 348 31.55 -6.07 8.59
N ASN A 349 30.78 -7.14 8.46
CA ASN A 349 31.26 -8.44 7.99
C ASN A 349 30.85 -8.66 6.53
N LEU A 350 31.82 -8.64 5.61
CA LEU A 350 31.57 -8.82 4.18
C LEU A 350 31.34 -10.28 3.77
N ASN A 351 31.54 -11.24 4.66
CA ASN A 351 31.45 -12.68 4.35
C ASN A 351 30.07 -13.28 4.62
N VAL A 352 29.07 -12.47 4.95
CA VAL A 352 27.69 -12.92 5.18
C VAL A 352 26.78 -12.49 4.06
N PHE A 353 25.82 -13.35 3.71
CA PHE A 353 24.99 -13.20 2.52
C PHE A 353 23.51 -13.29 2.86
N PHE A 354 22.75 -12.28 2.45
CA PHE A 354 21.31 -12.28 2.52
C PHE A 354 20.74 -13.19 1.42
N MET A 355 20.65 -14.48 1.71
CA MET A 355 20.25 -15.51 0.74
C MET A 355 18.78 -15.46 0.30
N ASN A 356 17.95 -14.62 0.92
CA ASN A 356 16.52 -14.49 0.59
C ASN A 356 16.07 -13.05 0.35
N LEU A 357 16.95 -12.06 0.54
CA LEU A 357 16.57 -10.66 0.47
C LEU A 357 16.29 -10.25 -0.97
N GLN A 358 15.08 -9.79 -1.21
CA GLN A 358 14.57 -9.40 -2.52
C GLN A 358 14.33 -7.90 -2.62
N LYS A 359 13.95 -7.25 -1.52
CA LYS A 359 13.56 -5.85 -1.50
C LYS A 359 14.24 -5.10 -0.37
N VAL A 360 14.91 -4.00 -0.73
CA VAL A 360 15.59 -3.11 0.21
C VAL A 360 15.14 -1.67 -0.01
N GLN A 361 14.75 -1.00 1.06
CA GLN A 361 14.48 0.43 1.04
C GLN A 361 15.21 1.11 2.21
N ILE A 362 16.07 2.08 1.91
CA ILE A 362 16.85 2.82 2.89
C ILE A 362 16.64 4.31 2.65
N LEU A 363 15.89 4.98 3.52
CA LEU A 363 15.49 6.38 3.33
C LEU A 363 15.92 7.24 4.51
N TYR A 364 16.58 8.36 4.21
CA TYR A 364 17.04 9.33 5.22
C TYR A 364 17.90 8.71 6.33
N CYS A 365 18.66 7.66 6.01
CA CYS A 365 19.58 7.01 6.93
C CYS A 365 20.99 7.60 6.80
N ASP A 366 21.75 7.53 7.90
CA ASP A 366 23.19 7.78 7.89
C ASP A 366 23.90 6.47 7.56
N ILE A 367 24.46 6.40 6.35
CA ILE A 367 25.11 5.23 5.77
C ILE A 367 26.35 5.66 5.00
N THR A 368 27.30 4.73 4.83
CA THR A 368 28.40 4.89 3.88
C THR A 368 28.08 4.18 2.58
N ASP A 369 28.73 4.58 1.48
CA ASP A 369 28.60 3.93 0.17
C ASP A 369 28.90 2.42 0.23
N ASN A 370 29.80 2.02 1.14
CA ASN A 370 30.14 0.62 1.35
C ASN A 370 28.93 -0.21 1.79
N VAL A 371 27.98 0.35 2.55
CA VAL A 371 26.76 -0.36 2.93
C VAL A 371 25.96 -0.75 1.68
N ILE A 372 25.84 0.16 0.72
CA ILE A 372 25.11 -0.09 -0.53
C ILE A 372 25.86 -1.10 -1.41
N LYS A 373 27.17 -0.94 -1.57
CA LYS A 373 28.02 -1.91 -2.29
C LYS A 373 27.89 -3.31 -1.69
N SER A 374 28.02 -3.43 -0.37
CA SER A 374 27.89 -4.71 0.33
C SER A 374 26.51 -5.32 0.15
N LEU A 375 25.42 -4.53 0.19
CA LEU A 375 24.07 -5.06 -0.08
C LEU A 375 23.93 -5.58 -1.51
N LEU A 376 24.47 -4.86 -2.50
CA LEU A 376 24.43 -5.26 -3.90
C LEU A 376 25.26 -6.54 -4.17
N ILE A 377 26.39 -6.72 -3.49
CA ILE A 377 27.24 -7.91 -3.61
C ILE A 377 26.65 -9.09 -2.82
N ASN A 378 26.20 -8.85 -1.59
CA ASN A 378 25.88 -9.90 -0.63
C ASN A 378 24.39 -10.30 -0.62
N ALA A 379 23.56 -9.76 -1.52
CA ALA A 379 22.16 -10.17 -1.69
C ALA A 379 21.92 -10.70 -3.12
N PRO A 380 22.26 -11.96 -3.41
CA PRO A 380 22.25 -12.50 -4.79
C PRO A 380 20.84 -12.56 -5.43
N PHE A 381 19.78 -12.52 -4.62
CA PHE A 381 18.39 -12.53 -5.09
C PHE A 381 17.71 -11.17 -5.00
N LEU A 382 18.47 -10.09 -4.82
CA LEU A 382 17.95 -8.74 -4.74
C LEU A 382 17.28 -8.35 -6.07
N GLN A 383 16.01 -7.96 -5.98
CA GLN A 383 15.18 -7.55 -7.11
C GLN A 383 14.96 -6.04 -7.13
N SER A 384 14.85 -5.40 -5.98
CA SER A 384 14.58 -3.96 -5.88
C SER A 384 15.37 -3.34 -4.74
N ILE A 385 16.08 -2.26 -5.04
CA ILE A 385 16.77 -1.44 -4.03
C ILE A 385 16.49 0.04 -4.27
N SER A 386 16.03 0.70 -3.21
CA SER A 386 15.75 2.13 -3.17
C SER A 386 16.53 2.79 -2.05
N VAL A 387 17.36 3.78 -2.39
CA VAL A 387 18.22 4.51 -1.45
C VAL A 387 17.94 6.01 -1.57
N GLY A 388 17.33 6.57 -0.54
CA GLY A 388 17.04 8.00 -0.38
C GLY A 388 18.02 8.69 0.56
N CYS A 389 19.31 8.35 0.45
CA CYS A 389 20.39 8.89 1.26
C CYS A 389 21.42 9.57 0.34
N ASN A 390 22.23 10.48 0.88
CA ASN A 390 23.31 11.11 0.12
C ASN A 390 24.45 10.10 -0.10
N LEU A 391 24.73 9.78 -1.37
CA LEU A 391 25.74 8.84 -1.79
C LEU A 391 26.88 9.56 -2.49
N GLN A 392 28.11 9.10 -2.24
CA GLN A 392 29.33 9.59 -2.90
C GLN A 392 29.85 8.59 -3.94
N LEU A 393 28.97 7.70 -4.41
CA LEU A 393 29.26 6.70 -5.44
C LEU A 393 29.60 7.36 -6.77
N THR A 394 30.72 6.96 -7.36
CA THR A 394 31.17 7.39 -8.69
C THR A 394 30.94 6.31 -9.76
N ASP A 395 30.99 6.67 -11.04
CA ASP A 395 30.95 5.67 -12.13
C ASP A 395 32.06 4.61 -12.00
N GLY A 396 33.24 5.01 -11.52
CA GLY A 396 34.36 4.08 -11.27
C GLY A 396 34.07 3.08 -10.14
N ASP A 397 33.28 3.46 -9.15
CA ASP A 397 32.80 2.55 -8.11
C ASP A 397 31.80 1.53 -8.68
N MET A 398 30.88 1.99 -9.52
CA MET A 398 29.91 1.12 -10.18
C MET A 398 30.59 0.15 -11.15
N PHE A 399 31.60 0.60 -11.89
CA PHE A 399 32.40 -0.26 -12.75
C PHE A 399 33.09 -1.37 -11.95
N ARG A 400 33.74 -1.05 -10.83
CA ARG A 400 34.37 -2.05 -9.95
C ARG A 400 33.35 -3.02 -9.37
N LEU A 401 32.22 -2.50 -8.89
CA LEU A 401 31.13 -3.30 -8.35
C LEU A 401 30.64 -4.33 -9.38
N LEU A 402 30.35 -3.90 -10.60
CA LEU A 402 29.84 -4.76 -11.67
C LEU A 402 30.91 -5.73 -12.22
N ALA A 403 32.20 -5.44 -12.01
CA ALA A 403 33.27 -6.38 -12.29
C ALA A 403 33.36 -7.50 -11.24
N GLU A 404 32.90 -7.25 -10.01
CA GLU A 404 32.94 -8.19 -8.88
C GLU A 404 31.64 -9.01 -8.72
N CYS A 405 30.48 -8.47 -9.11
CA CYS A 405 29.21 -9.17 -9.02
C CYS A 405 28.30 -8.98 -10.24
N THR A 406 27.55 -10.04 -10.58
CA THR A 406 26.48 -9.98 -11.59
C THR A 406 25.14 -9.75 -10.89
N LEU A 407 24.51 -8.61 -11.14
CA LEU A 407 23.21 -8.24 -10.58
C LEU A 407 22.07 -8.91 -11.35
N GLU A 408 22.08 -10.25 -11.40
CA GLU A 408 21.22 -11.06 -12.30
C GLU A 408 19.73 -10.94 -12.03
N ASN A 409 19.37 -10.64 -10.78
CA ASN A 409 17.99 -10.57 -10.33
C ASN A 409 17.46 -9.15 -10.20
N LEU A 410 18.32 -8.14 -10.36
CA LEU A 410 17.96 -6.75 -10.12
C LEU A 410 17.01 -6.25 -11.21
N GLU A 411 15.80 -5.88 -10.80
CA GLU A 411 14.75 -5.31 -11.63
C GLU A 411 14.64 -3.79 -11.46
N GLU A 412 14.93 -3.27 -10.26
CA GLU A 412 14.75 -1.86 -9.93
C GLU A 412 15.94 -1.32 -9.10
N LEU A 413 16.50 -0.19 -9.55
CA LEU A 413 17.53 0.56 -8.83
C LEU A 413 17.13 2.04 -8.75
N LEU A 414 16.90 2.54 -7.53
CA LEU A 414 16.50 3.92 -7.29
C LEU A 414 17.49 4.57 -6.33
N LEU A 415 18.32 5.49 -6.81
CA LEU A 415 19.31 6.21 -5.99
C LEU A 415 18.97 7.71 -6.00
N SER A 416 18.36 8.20 -4.93
CA SER A 416 17.73 9.53 -4.94
C SER A 416 18.66 10.72 -4.71
N ASP A 417 19.91 10.52 -4.27
CA ASP A 417 20.92 11.58 -4.18
C ASP A 417 22.30 10.99 -4.47
N ALA A 418 22.66 10.91 -5.76
CA ALA A 418 23.88 10.26 -6.26
C ALA A 418 24.58 11.14 -7.31
N ARG A 419 25.08 12.29 -6.87
CA ARG A 419 25.56 13.40 -7.73
C ARG A 419 26.87 13.14 -8.49
N PHE A 420 27.47 11.97 -8.34
CA PHE A 420 28.72 11.61 -9.04
C PHE A 420 28.53 10.43 -9.99
N LEU A 421 27.27 10.03 -10.21
CA LEU A 421 26.90 9.09 -11.25
C LEU A 421 26.49 9.86 -12.50
N THR A 422 26.95 9.39 -13.65
CA THR A 422 26.66 10.00 -14.95
C THR A 422 25.91 9.03 -15.86
N ALA A 423 25.69 9.43 -17.12
CA ALA A 423 25.14 8.56 -18.16
C ALA A 423 25.94 7.25 -18.34
N ILE A 424 27.25 7.26 -18.02
CA ILE A 424 28.11 6.07 -18.06
C ILE A 424 27.58 4.98 -17.13
N THR A 425 27.16 5.32 -15.90
CA THR A 425 26.57 4.34 -14.99
C THR A 425 25.28 3.75 -15.53
N VAL A 426 24.45 4.55 -16.23
CA VAL A 426 23.21 4.06 -16.85
C VAL A 426 23.52 3.01 -17.91
N GLU A 427 24.50 3.28 -18.78
CA GLU A 427 24.96 2.34 -19.82
C GLU A 427 25.53 1.06 -19.20
N LEU A 428 26.43 1.19 -18.22
CA LEU A 428 27.01 0.05 -17.49
C LEU A 428 25.92 -0.85 -16.89
N LEU A 429 24.92 -0.27 -16.25
CA LEU A 429 23.81 -1.02 -15.65
C LEU A 429 22.94 -1.69 -16.72
N ALA A 430 22.62 -1.01 -17.82
CA ALA A 430 21.83 -1.58 -18.91
C ALA A 430 22.54 -2.77 -19.60
N GLU A 431 23.87 -2.73 -19.67
CA GLU A 431 24.66 -3.81 -20.23
C GLU A 431 24.75 -5.02 -19.28
N ASN A 432 25.01 -4.76 -18.00
CA ASN A 432 25.38 -5.79 -17.02
C ASN A 432 24.21 -6.32 -16.16
N CYS A 433 23.05 -5.65 -16.15
CA CYS A 433 21.87 -6.08 -15.38
C CYS A 433 20.76 -6.61 -16.32
N PRO A 434 20.65 -7.94 -16.54
CA PRO A 434 19.79 -8.50 -17.58
C PRO A 434 18.28 -8.40 -17.30
N LYS A 435 17.90 -8.13 -16.04
CA LYS A 435 16.49 -7.98 -15.64
C LYS A 435 16.11 -6.55 -15.27
N LEU A 436 17.03 -5.59 -15.38
CA LEU A 436 16.78 -4.22 -14.96
C LEU A 436 15.71 -3.58 -15.84
N LYS A 437 14.61 -3.17 -15.21
CA LYS A 437 13.44 -2.54 -15.83
C LYS A 437 13.24 -1.09 -15.42
N LEU A 438 13.72 -0.72 -14.24
CA LEU A 438 13.55 0.62 -13.69
C LEU A 438 14.89 1.14 -13.16
N LEU A 439 15.30 2.28 -13.69
CA LEU A 439 16.39 3.08 -13.13
C LEU A 439 15.84 4.48 -12.88
N GLY A 440 15.92 4.94 -11.63
CA GLY A 440 15.20 6.16 -11.24
C GLY A 440 15.96 7.10 -10.32
N SER A 441 15.36 8.29 -10.22
CA SER A 441 15.89 9.48 -9.54
C SER A 441 17.09 10.11 -10.23
N LEU A 442 17.12 10.07 -11.57
CA LEU A 442 18.23 10.62 -12.36
C LEU A 442 18.40 12.15 -12.24
N ILE A 443 17.40 12.88 -11.73
CA ILE A 443 17.45 14.35 -11.54
C ILE A 443 18.57 14.75 -10.58
N SER A 444 18.91 13.89 -9.62
CA SER A 444 19.97 14.16 -8.64
C SER A 444 21.32 13.57 -9.03
N TRP A 445 21.44 13.05 -10.25
CA TRP A 445 22.69 12.54 -10.81
C TRP A 445 23.34 13.65 -11.65
N ASP A 446 24.62 13.50 -11.98
CA ASP A 446 25.32 14.43 -12.89
C ASP A 446 25.02 14.03 -14.34
N ILE A 447 23.74 14.14 -14.70
CA ILE A 447 23.20 13.85 -16.04
C ILE A 447 22.34 15.02 -16.48
N THR A 448 22.64 15.55 -17.65
CA THR A 448 21.86 16.61 -18.29
C THR A 448 20.57 16.08 -18.90
N GLN A 449 19.58 16.95 -19.10
CA GLN A 449 18.33 16.59 -19.75
C GLN A 449 18.55 16.03 -21.17
N ASP A 450 19.48 16.60 -21.93
CA ASP A 450 19.83 16.16 -23.28
C ASP A 450 20.41 14.74 -23.28
N GLU A 451 21.23 14.40 -22.28
CA GLU A 451 21.77 13.04 -22.11
C GLU A 451 20.66 12.03 -21.74
N VAL A 452 19.73 12.40 -20.86
CA VAL A 452 18.57 11.56 -20.54
C VAL A 452 17.73 11.29 -21.80
N GLU A 453 17.52 12.30 -22.64
CA GLU A 453 16.80 12.16 -23.91
C GLU A 453 17.56 11.27 -24.90
N ALA A 454 18.87 11.44 -25.02
CA ALA A 454 19.73 10.56 -25.81
C ALA A 454 19.63 9.09 -25.35
N LEU A 455 19.72 8.85 -24.03
CA LEU A 455 19.55 7.51 -23.45
C LEU A 455 18.17 6.92 -23.74
N ARG A 456 17.10 7.72 -23.64
CA ARG A 456 15.74 7.28 -23.97
C ARG A 456 15.62 6.87 -25.44
N ILE A 457 16.25 7.61 -26.35
CA ILE A 457 16.31 7.27 -27.78
C ILE A 457 17.05 5.94 -27.98
N ILE A 458 18.21 5.76 -27.34
CA ILE A 458 19.00 4.51 -27.43
C ILE A 458 18.20 3.31 -26.90
N ILE A 459 17.53 3.47 -25.75
CA ILE A 459 16.66 2.45 -25.15
C ILE A 459 15.51 2.10 -26.11
N ALA A 460 14.87 3.09 -26.73
CA ALA A 460 13.79 2.88 -27.68
C ALA A 460 14.26 2.16 -28.95
N ILE A 461 15.37 2.60 -29.56
CA ILE A 461 15.94 1.99 -30.78
C ILE A 461 16.39 0.56 -30.51
N SER A 462 16.99 0.31 -29.35
CA SER A 462 17.42 -1.03 -28.95
C SER A 462 16.27 -1.94 -28.52
N ASN A 463 15.03 -1.44 -28.46
CA ASN A 463 13.86 -2.14 -27.93
C ASN A 463 14.07 -2.66 -26.49
N THR A 464 14.82 -1.92 -25.69
CA THR A 464 15.14 -2.29 -24.31
C THR A 464 13.98 -1.90 -23.39
N ASP A 465 13.56 -2.83 -22.53
CA ASP A 465 12.52 -2.67 -21.51
C ASP A 465 13.10 -2.05 -20.24
N LEU A 466 13.73 -0.89 -20.42
CA LEU A 466 14.26 -0.07 -19.34
C LEU A 466 13.48 1.25 -19.32
N THR A 467 12.98 1.61 -18.15
CA THR A 467 12.34 2.89 -17.90
C THR A 467 13.30 3.75 -17.10
N LEU A 468 13.66 4.89 -17.67
CA LEU A 468 14.41 5.93 -16.98
C LEU A 468 13.42 6.87 -16.30
N TRP A 469 13.40 6.82 -14.97
CA TRP A 469 12.60 7.70 -14.12
C TRP A 469 13.40 8.96 -13.76
N PRO A 470 13.09 10.05 -14.47
CA PRO A 470 12.89 11.32 -13.81
C PRO A 470 11.46 11.85 -14.08
N ILE A 471 10.76 12.28 -13.02
CA ILE A 471 9.77 13.37 -13.11
C ILE A 471 10.19 14.41 -12.08
#